data_AF-A0A961WWG7-F1
#
_entry.id   AF-A0A961WWG7-F1
#
_cell.length_a   1.000
_cell.length_b   1.000
_cell.length_c   1.000
_cell.angle_alpha   90.00
_cell.angle_beta   90.00
_cell.angle_gamma   90.00
#
_symmetry.space_group_name_H-M   'P 1'
#
loop_
_entity.id
_entity.type
_entity.pdbx_description
1 polymer ?
#
loop_
_entity_poly.entity_id
_entity_poly.type
_entity_poly.pdbx_seq_one_letter_code
_entity_poly.pdbx_strand_id
1 'polypeptide(L)'
;QAREAGAIGNFIGRFIGADGLPLDHPLNARCVGIGPQNILGIPRRVLAAGGQQKVEAIRAVLDRGFATIAITDEETARTLLKPPAARPD
;
A
#
# COMPACT_ATOMS: atom_id res chain seq x y z
N GLN A 1 -11.89 -8.06 -11.62
CA GLN A 1 -10.92 -7.28 -12.43
C GLN A 1 -9.61 -7.02 -11.68
N ALA A 2 -9.44 -5.92 -10.91
CA ALA A 2 -8.13 -5.65 -10.28
C ALA A 2 -7.74 -6.69 -9.20
N ARG A 3 -8.70 -7.16 -8.38
CA ARG A 3 -8.45 -8.23 -7.39
C ARG A 3 -8.03 -9.55 -8.05
N GLU A 4 -8.65 -9.92 -9.17
CA GLU A 4 -8.26 -11.11 -9.94
C GLU A 4 -6.85 -10.97 -10.52
N ALA A 5 -6.38 -9.74 -10.77
CA ALA A 5 -5.02 -9.44 -11.19
C ALA A 5 -4.02 -9.34 -10.01
N GLY A 6 -4.41 -9.72 -8.79
CA GLY A 6 -3.55 -9.73 -7.60
C GLY A 6 -3.50 -8.40 -6.82
N ALA A 7 -4.49 -7.51 -7.01
CA ALA A 7 -4.52 -6.25 -6.26
C ALA A 7 -4.87 -6.48 -4.78
N ILE A 8 -3.98 -6.03 -3.90
CA ILE A 8 -4.17 -6.07 -2.45
C ILE A 8 -4.82 -4.79 -1.91
N GLY A 9 -4.88 -3.74 -2.74
CA GLY A 9 -5.44 -2.46 -2.36
C GLY A 9 -5.19 -1.37 -3.42
N ASN A 10 -5.44 -0.13 -3.03
CA ASN A 10 -5.14 1.04 -3.83
C ASN A 10 -4.30 2.02 -3.01
N PHE A 11 -3.25 2.55 -3.61
CA PHE A 11 -2.44 3.63 -3.07
C PHE A 11 -2.39 4.75 -4.10
N ILE A 12 -2.66 5.99 -3.69
CA ILE A 12 -2.62 7.20 -4.53
C ILE A 12 -3.36 7.09 -5.88
N GLY A 13 -4.50 6.40 -5.87
CA GLY A 13 -5.32 6.20 -7.07
C GLY A 13 -4.91 5.00 -7.93
N ARG A 14 -3.87 4.25 -7.58
CA ARG A 14 -3.40 3.06 -8.32
C ARG A 14 -3.56 1.78 -7.51
N PHE A 15 -4.05 0.73 -8.15
CA PHE A 15 -4.08 -0.62 -7.59
C PHE A 15 -2.66 -1.16 -7.45
N ILE A 16 -2.33 -1.68 -6.27
CA ILE A 16 -0.99 -2.17 -5.94
C ILE A 16 -1.01 -3.67 -5.67
N GLY A 17 0.10 -4.34 -5.98
CA GLY A 17 0.34 -5.75 -5.66
C GLY A 17 0.95 -5.94 -4.27
N ALA A 18 1.21 -7.20 -3.91
CA ALA A 18 1.82 -7.62 -2.63
C ALA A 18 3.17 -6.95 -2.33
N ASP A 19 3.87 -6.51 -3.37
CA ASP A 19 5.14 -5.82 -3.25
C ASP A 19 4.99 -4.31 -2.99
N GLY A 20 3.77 -3.77 -3.03
CA GLY A 20 3.47 -2.35 -2.84
C GLY A 20 3.59 -1.49 -4.10
N LEU A 21 3.93 -2.06 -5.26
CA LEU A 21 4.00 -1.33 -6.52
C LEU A 21 2.68 -1.39 -7.31
N PRO A 22 2.42 -0.39 -8.17
CA PRO A 22 1.29 -0.46 -9.09
C PRO A 22 1.35 -1.73 -9.95
N LEU A 23 0.23 -2.43 -10.04
CA LEU A 23 0.08 -3.52 -11.01
C LEU A 23 0.12 -2.98 -12.44
N ASP A 24 0.67 -3.78 -13.34
CA ASP A 24 0.47 -3.57 -14.78
C ASP A 24 -0.98 -3.95 -15.12
N HIS A 25 -1.88 -2.96 -15.06
CA HIS A 25 -3.30 -3.14 -15.25
C HIS A 25 -3.90 -1.91 -15.94
N PRO A 26 -4.80 -2.07 -16.95
CA PRO A 26 -5.38 -0.95 -17.69
C PRO A 26 -6.10 0.11 -16.83
N LEU A 27 -6.60 -0.27 -15.65
CA LEU A 27 -7.19 0.69 -14.71
C LEU A 27 -6.17 1.68 -14.14
N ASN A 28 -4.92 1.26 -13.93
CA ASN A 28 -3.86 2.16 -13.44
C ASN A 28 -3.44 3.17 -14.50
N ALA A 29 -3.52 2.82 -15.78
CA ALA A 29 -3.27 3.73 -16.91
C ALA A 29 -4.31 4.87 -17.00
N ARG A 30 -5.46 4.74 -16.32
CA ARG A 30 -6.52 5.76 -16.26
C ARG A 30 -6.35 6.73 -15.08
N CYS A 31 -5.37 6.49 -14.21
CA CYS A 31 -5.13 7.32 -13.02
C CYS A 31 -4.37 8.59 -13.41
N VAL A 32 -4.98 9.75 -13.16
CA VAL A 32 -4.33 11.07 -13.22
C VAL A 32 -3.90 11.46 -11.81
N GLY A 33 -2.59 11.57 -11.57
CA GLY A 33 -2.05 11.90 -10.26
C GLY A 33 -0.56 11.59 -10.12
N ILE A 34 0.03 11.95 -8.97
CA ILE A 34 1.45 11.76 -8.68
C ILE A 34 1.85 10.28 -8.83
N GLY A 35 2.99 10.01 -9.47
CA GLY A 35 3.53 8.65 -9.56
C GLY A 35 4.14 8.20 -8.22
N PRO A 36 4.15 6.89 -7.91
CA PRO A 36 4.69 6.38 -6.64
C PRO A 36 6.16 6.74 -6.42
N GLN A 37 6.96 6.76 -7.48
CA GLN A 37 8.38 7.12 -7.40
C GLN A 37 8.58 8.59 -7.04
N ASN A 38 7.72 9.49 -7.52
CA ASN A 38 7.82 10.91 -7.21
C ASN A 38 7.52 11.21 -5.73
N ILE A 39 6.75 10.34 -5.07
CA ILE A 39 6.47 10.46 -3.65
C ILE A 39 7.74 10.31 -2.83
N LEU A 40 8.69 9.47 -3.24
CA LEU A 40 9.92 9.23 -2.47
C LEU A 40 10.78 10.50 -2.26
N GLY A 41 10.64 11.51 -3.13
CA GLY A 41 11.28 12.81 -2.96
C GLY A 41 10.60 13.75 -1.95
N ILE A 42 9.36 13.46 -1.53
CA ILE A 42 8.61 14.28 -0.58
C ILE A 42 9.06 13.95 0.85
N PRO A 43 9.60 14.91 1.63
CA PRO A 43 10.14 14.61 2.97
C PRO A 43 9.09 14.15 3.98
N ARG A 44 7.89 14.73 3.91
CA ARG A 44 6.78 14.44 4.84
C ARG A 44 5.64 13.75 4.09
N ARG A 45 5.40 12.48 4.41
CA ARG A 45 4.42 11.61 3.75
C ARG A 45 3.58 10.94 4.82
N VAL A 46 2.35 11.40 4.98
CA VAL A 46 1.44 10.92 6.01
C VAL A 46 0.50 9.88 5.39
N LEU A 47 0.56 8.65 5.89
CA LEU A 47 -0.43 7.61 5.61
C LEU A 47 -1.41 7.56 6.77
N ALA A 48 -2.67 7.87 6.51
CA ALA A 48 -3.77 7.67 7.45
C ALA A 48 -4.63 6.51 6.98
N ALA A 49 -4.51 5.35 7.62
CA ALA A 49 -5.23 4.14 7.23
C ALA A 49 -5.37 3.18 8.42
N GLY A 50 -6.50 2.47 8.45
CA GLY A 50 -6.85 1.53 9.52
C GLY A 50 -7.89 0.50 9.06
N GLY A 51 -7.97 -0.60 9.80
CA GLY A 51 -8.81 -1.77 9.57
C GLY A 51 -8.02 -3.02 9.15
N GLN A 52 -8.38 -4.17 9.73
CA GLN A 52 -7.71 -5.46 9.46
C GLN A 52 -7.68 -5.83 7.98
N GLN A 53 -8.73 -5.52 7.23
CA GLN A 53 -8.83 -5.75 5.78
C GLN A 53 -7.83 -4.94 4.94
N LYS A 54 -7.10 -3.98 5.53
CA LYS A 54 -6.11 -3.14 4.85
C LYS A 54 -4.68 -3.44 5.28
N VAL A 55 -4.46 -4.32 6.26
CA VAL A 55 -3.13 -4.57 6.85
C VAL A 55 -2.10 -4.91 5.77
N GLU A 56 -2.46 -5.76 4.81
CA GLU A 56 -1.54 -6.15 3.73
C GLU A 56 -1.09 -4.95 2.89
N ALA A 57 -2.04 -4.13 2.43
CA ALA A 57 -1.75 -2.92 1.66
C ALA A 57 -0.98 -1.87 2.47
N ILE A 58 -1.35 -1.67 3.74
CA ILE A 58 -0.66 -0.73 4.63
C ILE A 58 0.79 -1.18 4.81
N ARG A 59 1.02 -2.46 5.12
CA ARG A 59 2.36 -3.02 5.27
C ARG A 59 3.20 -2.82 4.00
N ALA A 60 2.66 -3.19 2.84
CA ALA A 60 3.38 -3.06 1.57
C ALA A 60 3.79 -1.60 1.27
N VAL A 61 2.95 -0.62 1.61
CA VAL A 61 3.26 0.82 1.48
C VAL A 61 4.34 1.26 2.48
N LEU A 62 4.26 0.78 3.72
CA LEU A 62 5.24 1.09 4.77
C LEU A 62 6.62 0.48 4.46
N ASP A 63 6.67 -0.78 4.05
CA ASP A 63 7.90 -1.51 3.73
C ASP A 63 8.66 -0.86 2.55
N ARG A 64 7.94 -0.19 1.64
CA ARG A 64 8.51 0.60 0.53
C ARG A 64 8.99 1.99 0.94
N GLY A 65 8.74 2.42 2.17
CA GLY A 65 9.08 3.77 2.64
C GLY A 65 8.22 4.87 2.02
N PHE A 66 7.07 4.54 1.41
CA PHE A 66 6.16 5.52 0.80
C PHE A 66 5.46 6.41 1.84
N ALA A 67 5.52 6.07 3.13
CA ALA A 67 5.11 6.93 4.22
C ALA A 67 6.30 7.17 5.17
N THR A 68 6.40 8.38 5.71
CA THR A 68 7.32 8.70 6.82
C THR A 68 6.59 8.84 8.14
N ILE A 69 5.27 9.01 8.10
CA ILE A 69 4.39 9.11 9.26
C ILE A 69 3.18 8.21 9.00
N ALA A 70 2.82 7.37 9.96
CA ALA A 70 1.65 6.51 9.91
C ALA A 70 0.66 6.87 11.02
N ILE A 71 -0.61 7.00 10.66
CA ILE A 71 -1.75 7.17 11.57
C ILE A 71 -2.69 5.99 11.33
N THR A 72 -2.94 5.20 12.37
CA THR A 72 -3.73 3.96 12.29
C THR A 72 -4.46 3.73 13.62
N ASP A 73 -5.48 2.86 13.60
CA ASP A 73 -6.09 2.34 14.83
C ASP A 73 -5.20 1.31 15.54
N GLU A 74 -5.52 1.05 16.82
CA GLU A 74 -4.77 0.15 17.71
C GLU A 74 -4.69 -1.28 17.17
N GLU A 75 -5.81 -1.82 16.69
CA GLU A 75 -5.87 -3.23 16.25
C GLU A 75 -4.98 -3.44 15.02
N THR A 76 -5.03 -2.51 14.07
CA THR A 76 -4.20 -2.53 12.86
C THR A 76 -2.72 -2.36 13.22
N ALA A 77 -2.39 -1.46 14.16
CA ALA A 77 -1.02 -1.29 14.65
C ALA A 77 -0.47 -2.59 15.26
N ARG A 78 -1.26 -3.26 16.12
CA ARG A 78 -0.87 -4.55 16.73
C ARG A 78 -0.60 -5.62 15.68
N THR A 79 -1.38 -5.68 14.61
CA THR A 79 -1.13 -6.62 13.51
C THR A 79 0.11 -6.24 12.70
N LEU A 80 0.33 -4.95 12.44
CA LEU A 80 1.51 -4.46 11.69
C LEU A 80 2.84 -4.73 12.40
N LEU A 81 2.84 -4.76 13.74
CA LEU A 81 4.03 -5.09 14.54
C LEU A 81 4.42 -6.58 14.51
N LYS A 82 3.52 -7.47 14.12
CA LYS A 82 3.84 -8.89 13.92
C LYS A 82 4.62 -9.07 12.61
N PRO A 83 5.46 -10.12 12.48
CA PRO A 83 6.01 -10.50 11.19
C PRO A 83 4.89 -10.71 10.17
N PRO A 84 5.10 -10.37 8.88
CA PRO A 84 4.16 -10.78 7.85
C PRO A 84 4.02 -12.30 7.87
N ALA A 85 2.81 -12.81 7.59
CA ALA A 85 2.64 -14.22 7.32
C ALA A 85 3.61 -14.62 6.20
N ALA A 86 4.26 -15.78 6.33
CA ALA A 86 5.14 -16.30 5.29
C ALA A 86 4.41 -16.28 3.95
N ARG A 87 5.03 -15.68 2.92
CA ARG A 87 4.49 -15.75 1.57
C ARG A 87 4.55 -17.22 1.13
N PRO A 88 3.46 -17.80 0.60
CA PRO A 88 3.60 -19.05 -0.13
C PRO A 88 4.52 -18.81 -1.33
N ASP A 89 5.47 -19.72 -1.52
CA ASP A 89 6.46 -19.72 -2.61
C ASP A 89 5.80 -19.72 -3.99
#